data_AF-M1MKU0-F1
#
_entry.id   AF-M1MKU0-F1
#
_cell.length_a   1.000
_cell.length_b   1.000
_cell.length_c   1.000
_cell.angle_alpha   90.00
_cell.angle_beta   90.00
_cell.angle_gamma   90.00
#
_symmetry.space_group_name_H-M   'P 1'
#
loop_
_entity.id
_entity.type
_entity.pdbx_description
1 polymer ?
#
loop_
_entity_poly.entity_id
_entity_poly.type
_entity_poly.pdbx_seq_one_letter_code
_entity_poly.pdbx_strand_id
1 'polypeptide(L)'
;MIKRITKSTSILICIASIISIAPAHAADYKVLDAQEGTIYSATAKGKGIFLDGEINGEEEAVYWVSEDGKYNKLNGINTGATFSDLLLNKYLEIDDGSSDYSYIDITDNCKLLDYDVREDLEDAEAILLKSKIKHDNAGRFDESYYSSSNLISATIEGKNKFLSSSNGLAIYKYKLKEPQINGDYYSTIYANLQGNYVDVDYDLGNLKVSMSTTSSAVTIKNTKDTYEIKQDGITYELKAVIKENKYVTSDSDTIYRLADLTIYKKEKGASDSTYKSATNELKFGKDCYQVTDGNSVTVLQKFSMTPAIDTIDGIKSPKDSTIYFIADEDGNNEYLLGKSVADAIKKIGLSKGAGKVKLTANSQGLYSMYQDTAQKKLYVEKLKLKSKNGFNYIDYDDYYSSDVDSIDSLNTPGGFPWFVNNAYVKAWDGKNFNKLYRIDGSMDSVSITSKDNMIAWNTDTGVYSIVHNITSTKDKNAISGSDTINPQTTTNAAITLNNSSNGWVLNQDNTWTYTLQDGTKKTGWFNTNGSWYYFNADGIMSTGWIKDNDIWYFLDTSGLMKTGWINYNSSWYYCNPSGAMLHDTVIDGYKLGIDGAWTN
;
A
#
# COMPACT_ATOMS: atom_id res chain seq x y z
N MET A 1 20.63 43.99 -37.24
CA MET A 1 21.65 44.58 -36.33
C MET A 1 20.91 45.26 -35.19
N ILE A 2 20.59 44.52 -34.13
CA ILE A 2 20.03 45.05 -32.87
C ILE A 2 20.78 44.37 -31.73
N LYS A 3 21.18 45.20 -30.76
CA LYS A 3 22.28 44.98 -29.81
C LYS A 3 22.00 43.86 -28.81
N ARG A 4 23.00 42.98 -28.64
CA ARG A 4 23.18 42.13 -27.45
C ARG A 4 23.25 43.03 -26.20
N ILE A 5 22.40 42.77 -25.22
CA ILE A 5 22.55 43.28 -23.86
C ILE A 5 23.31 42.22 -23.08
N THR A 6 24.54 42.57 -22.70
CA THR A 6 25.44 41.81 -21.85
C THR A 6 24.80 41.68 -20.46
N LYS A 7 24.45 40.46 -20.02
CA LYS A 7 24.14 40.21 -18.60
C LYS A 7 25.42 40.48 -17.80
N SER A 8 25.34 41.44 -16.88
CA SER A 8 26.43 41.76 -15.97
C SER A 8 26.52 40.65 -14.92
N THR A 9 27.69 40.00 -14.87
CA THR A 9 28.09 39.04 -13.84
C THR A 9 28.02 39.72 -12.49
N SER A 10 26.95 39.50 -11.75
CA SER A 10 26.86 39.90 -10.35
C SER A 10 27.36 38.72 -9.54
N ILE A 11 28.65 38.76 -9.17
CA ILE A 11 29.20 37.88 -8.14
C ILE A 11 28.50 38.27 -6.84
N LEU A 12 27.42 37.58 -6.50
CA LEU A 12 26.83 37.67 -5.17
C LEU A 12 27.58 36.68 -4.29
N ILE A 13 28.59 37.18 -3.57
CA ILE A 13 29.19 36.45 -2.45
C ILE A 13 28.09 36.35 -1.40
N CYS A 14 27.45 35.19 -1.28
CA CYS A 14 26.65 34.86 -0.10
C CYS A 14 27.59 34.78 1.10
N ILE A 15 27.75 35.90 1.80
CA ILE A 15 28.33 35.91 3.13
C ILE A 15 27.32 35.18 4.03
N ALA A 16 27.62 33.93 4.36
CA ALA A 16 26.97 33.24 5.46
C ALA A 16 27.24 34.05 6.75
N SER A 17 26.29 34.89 7.16
CA SER A 17 26.32 35.49 8.48
C SER A 17 25.91 34.42 9.49
N ILE A 18 26.89 33.90 10.22
CA ILE A 18 26.64 33.13 11.43
C ILE A 18 26.12 34.13 12.47
N ILE A 19 24.79 34.26 12.56
CA ILE A 19 24.18 34.83 13.76
C ILE A 19 24.18 33.69 14.80
N SER A 20 25.18 33.68 15.68
CA SER A 20 25.14 32.83 16.87
C SER A 20 24.15 33.45 17.87
N ILE A 21 22.93 32.93 17.90
CA ILE A 21 22.04 33.08 19.06
C ILE A 21 21.63 31.67 19.48
N ALA A 22 22.04 31.27 20.68
CA ALA A 22 21.53 30.10 21.37
C ALA A 22 20.81 30.57 22.65
N PRO A 23 19.83 29.82 23.20
CA PRO A 23 18.78 29.06 22.53
C PRO A 23 17.40 29.62 22.93
N ALA A 24 16.52 29.87 21.97
CA ALA A 24 15.09 30.05 22.25
C ALA A 24 14.38 28.89 21.57
N HIS A 25 14.04 27.85 22.35
CA HIS A 25 13.41 26.59 21.91
C HIS A 25 13.90 26.11 20.54
N ALA A 26 14.96 25.27 20.51
CA ALA A 26 15.43 24.64 19.28
C ALA A 26 14.22 24.06 18.53
N ALA A 27 13.95 24.57 17.34
CA ALA A 27 12.82 24.10 16.58
C ALA A 27 13.11 22.66 16.09
N ASP A 28 12.17 21.75 16.28
CA ASP A 28 12.29 20.31 15.96
C ASP A 28 12.25 20.02 14.45
N TYR A 29 12.94 20.82 13.62
CA TYR A 29 13.02 20.63 12.17
C TYR A 29 14.44 20.86 11.64
N LYS A 30 14.80 20.18 10.54
CA LYS A 30 16.09 20.36 9.86
C LYS A 30 15.98 21.42 8.76
N VAL A 31 16.97 22.31 8.66
CA VAL A 31 17.06 23.25 7.54
C VAL A 31 17.79 22.57 6.38
N LEU A 32 17.23 22.65 5.18
CA LEU A 32 17.84 22.15 3.96
C LEU A 32 18.42 23.31 3.16
N ASP A 33 19.65 23.12 2.66
CA ASP A 33 20.29 24.09 1.79
C ASP A 33 19.64 24.05 0.40
N ALA A 34 19.40 25.23 -0.17
CA ALA A 34 19.01 25.37 -1.57
C ALA A 34 20.24 25.20 -2.47
N GLN A 35 20.08 24.40 -3.52
CA GLN A 35 21.08 24.16 -4.56
C GLN A 35 20.63 24.83 -5.85
N GLU A 36 21.58 25.33 -6.64
CA GLU A 36 21.31 25.88 -7.97
C GLU A 36 21.14 24.73 -8.98
N GLY A 37 20.07 24.78 -9.76
CA GLY A 37 19.77 23.80 -10.80
C GLY A 37 18.30 23.84 -11.21
N THR A 38 18.03 23.64 -12.49
CA THR A 38 16.68 23.64 -13.03
C THR A 38 16.14 22.22 -13.06
N ILE A 39 15.19 21.90 -12.18
CA ILE A 39 14.50 20.60 -12.19
C ILE A 39 13.19 20.76 -12.98
N TYR A 40 13.06 19.98 -14.06
CA TYR A 40 11.86 19.95 -14.91
C TYR A 40 10.83 18.95 -14.38
N SER A 41 11.30 17.78 -13.94
CA SER A 41 10.48 16.76 -13.29
C SER A 41 11.34 15.96 -12.31
N ALA A 42 10.75 15.46 -11.23
CA ALA A 42 11.47 14.57 -10.33
C ALA A 42 10.52 13.66 -9.53
N THR A 43 11.04 12.51 -9.13
CA THR A 43 10.37 11.58 -8.23
C THR A 43 11.34 10.94 -7.24
N ALA A 44 11.00 10.94 -5.96
CA ALA A 44 11.64 10.09 -4.96
C ALA A 44 10.85 8.78 -4.90
N LYS A 45 11.48 7.66 -5.25
CA LYS A 45 10.85 6.32 -5.26
C LYS A 45 11.84 5.26 -4.77
N GLY A 46 11.33 4.30 -3.99
CA GLY A 46 12.18 3.30 -3.34
C GLY A 46 13.30 3.96 -2.54
N LYS A 47 14.55 3.56 -2.82
CA LYS A 47 15.76 4.13 -2.21
C LYS A 47 16.53 5.07 -3.14
N GLY A 48 15.88 5.70 -4.12
CA GLY A 48 16.53 6.65 -5.03
C GLY A 48 15.70 7.90 -5.29
N ILE A 49 16.34 8.90 -5.90
CA ILE A 49 15.68 10.08 -6.47
C ILE A 49 16.01 10.13 -7.95
N PHE A 50 14.99 10.22 -8.77
CA PHE A 50 15.10 10.34 -10.23
C PHE A 50 14.65 11.73 -10.61
N LEU A 51 15.42 12.42 -11.45
CA LEU A 51 15.12 13.78 -11.85
C LEU A 51 15.54 14.02 -13.29
N ASP A 52 14.79 14.87 -13.96
CA ASP A 52 15.13 15.47 -15.24
C ASP A 52 15.45 16.94 -15.00
N GLY A 53 16.64 17.38 -15.39
CA GLY A 53 17.04 18.76 -15.20
C GLY A 53 18.45 19.12 -15.63
N GLU A 54 18.78 20.38 -15.38
CA GLU A 54 20.11 20.96 -15.49
C GLU A 54 20.70 21.12 -14.08
N ILE A 55 21.69 20.31 -13.73
CA ILE A 55 22.28 20.31 -12.38
C ILE A 55 23.65 20.98 -12.42
N ASN A 56 23.90 21.97 -11.56
CA ASN A 56 25.19 22.66 -11.43
C ASN A 56 25.74 23.27 -12.74
N GLY A 57 24.87 23.60 -13.71
CA GLY A 57 25.27 24.15 -15.01
C GLY A 57 25.86 23.13 -15.99
N GLU A 58 25.70 21.84 -15.72
CA GLU A 58 25.99 20.74 -16.66
C GLU A 58 24.89 20.61 -17.72
N GLU A 59 25.09 19.78 -18.74
CA GLU A 59 24.09 19.50 -19.77
C GLU A 59 22.78 18.95 -19.16
N GLU A 60 21.64 19.37 -19.74
CA GLU A 60 20.32 18.80 -19.43
C GLU A 60 20.35 17.28 -19.62
N ALA A 61 19.94 16.55 -18.59
CA ALA A 61 19.85 15.10 -18.64
C ALA A 61 18.90 14.56 -17.57
N VAL A 62 18.63 13.26 -17.68
CA VAL A 62 17.97 12.49 -16.63
C VAL A 62 19.04 11.90 -15.71
N TYR A 63 18.84 12.04 -14.40
CA TYR A 63 19.76 11.60 -13.36
C TYR A 63 19.05 10.69 -12.36
N TRP A 64 19.80 9.71 -11.81
CA TRP A 64 19.47 9.08 -10.55
C TRP A 64 20.46 9.52 -9.46
N VAL A 65 19.95 9.89 -8.28
CA VAL A 65 20.75 10.16 -7.10
C VAL A 65 20.88 8.89 -6.26
N SER A 66 22.08 8.34 -6.14
CA SER A 66 22.37 7.11 -5.40
C SER A 66 22.32 7.33 -3.88
N GLU A 67 22.31 6.23 -3.12
CA GLU A 67 22.32 6.24 -1.64
C GLU A 67 23.43 7.10 -1.02
N ASP A 68 24.56 7.29 -1.71
CA ASP A 68 25.68 8.14 -1.26
C ASP A 68 25.54 9.61 -1.66
N GLY A 69 24.41 10.01 -2.27
CA GLY A 69 24.12 11.37 -2.72
C GLY A 69 24.77 11.74 -4.05
N LYS A 70 25.39 10.81 -4.77
CA LYS A 70 25.98 11.09 -6.09
C LYS A 70 24.93 11.10 -7.18
N TYR A 71 25.12 11.99 -8.15
CA TYR A 71 24.27 12.13 -9.33
C TYR A 71 24.85 11.26 -10.45
N ASN A 72 24.05 10.33 -10.95
CA ASN A 72 24.41 9.41 -12.01
C ASN A 72 23.56 9.73 -13.23
N LYS A 73 24.19 10.18 -14.33
CA LYS A 73 23.50 10.44 -15.60
C LYS A 73 23.00 9.11 -16.18
N LEU A 74 21.71 9.05 -16.48
CA LEU A 74 21.07 7.92 -17.15
C LEU A 74 21.15 8.13 -18.67
N ASN A 75 21.98 7.33 -19.32
CA ASN A 75 22.15 7.37 -20.77
C ASN A 75 20.99 6.64 -21.47
N GLY A 76 20.54 7.16 -22.62
CA GLY A 76 19.48 6.52 -23.41
C GLY A 76 18.05 6.97 -23.06
N ILE A 77 17.91 7.99 -22.22
CA ILE A 77 16.63 8.65 -21.93
C ILE A 77 16.70 10.09 -22.45
N ASN A 78 15.64 10.53 -23.13
CA ASN A 78 15.51 11.91 -23.58
C ASN A 78 15.13 12.85 -22.42
N THR A 79 15.62 14.08 -22.46
CA THR A 79 15.17 15.17 -21.57
C THR A 79 13.73 15.56 -21.90
N GLY A 80 13.00 16.09 -20.92
CA GLY A 80 11.54 16.21 -20.95
C GLY A 80 10.83 14.96 -20.41
N ALA A 81 11.56 14.04 -19.77
CA ALA A 81 11.04 12.84 -19.18
C ALA A 81 10.13 13.15 -17.99
N THR A 82 9.10 12.32 -17.81
CA THR A 82 8.24 12.31 -16.63
C THR A 82 8.26 10.93 -15.99
N PHE A 83 8.10 10.91 -14.67
CA PHE A 83 8.17 9.67 -13.90
C PHE A 83 6.81 9.35 -13.29
N SER A 84 6.41 8.09 -13.39
CA SER A 84 5.15 7.57 -12.84
C SER A 84 5.38 6.79 -11.55
N ASP A 85 4.40 5.99 -11.13
CA ASP A 85 4.51 5.13 -9.95
C ASP A 85 5.36 3.88 -10.21
N LEU A 86 5.85 3.25 -9.12
CA LEU A 86 6.55 1.99 -9.20
C LEU A 86 5.58 0.84 -9.47
N LEU A 87 5.89 0.05 -10.49
CA LEU A 87 5.37 -1.29 -10.68
C LEU A 87 6.14 -2.25 -9.77
N LEU A 88 5.42 -2.99 -8.91
CA LEU A 88 5.98 -4.00 -7.99
C LEU A 88 7.05 -3.48 -7.02
N ASN A 89 7.03 -2.18 -6.69
CA ASN A 89 8.11 -1.53 -5.93
C ASN A 89 9.51 -1.66 -6.56
N LYS A 90 9.55 -1.93 -7.87
CA LYS A 90 10.77 -2.34 -8.57
C LYS A 90 10.99 -1.62 -9.89
N TYR A 91 9.96 -1.50 -10.72
CA TYR A 91 10.09 -0.90 -12.05
C TYR A 91 9.47 0.49 -12.05
N LEU A 92 10.29 1.52 -12.19
CA LEU A 92 9.83 2.89 -12.34
C LEU A 92 9.46 3.15 -13.79
N GLU A 93 8.18 3.44 -14.04
CA GLU A 93 7.71 3.83 -15.38
C GLU A 93 8.14 5.27 -15.70
N ILE A 94 8.65 5.46 -16.91
CA ILE A 94 9.17 6.72 -17.45
C ILE A 94 8.54 6.96 -18.81
N ASP A 95 8.09 8.19 -19.02
CA ASP A 95 7.67 8.69 -20.32
C ASP A 95 8.62 9.81 -20.73
N ASP A 96 9.51 9.52 -21.68
CA ASP A 96 10.44 10.47 -22.31
C ASP A 96 10.06 10.75 -23.78
N GLY A 97 8.86 10.36 -24.19
CA GLY A 97 8.38 10.46 -25.56
C GLY A 97 9.05 9.52 -26.57
N SER A 98 9.91 8.59 -26.13
CA SER A 98 10.54 7.57 -26.98
C SER A 98 9.72 6.26 -27.04
N SER A 99 10.05 5.39 -28.01
CA SER A 99 9.46 4.06 -28.16
C SER A 99 10.32 2.92 -27.62
N ASP A 100 11.54 3.20 -27.15
CA ASP A 100 12.56 2.17 -26.98
C ASP A 100 12.66 1.68 -25.53
N TYR A 101 12.48 2.57 -24.56
CA TYR A 101 12.52 2.26 -23.14
C TYR A 101 11.40 2.99 -22.41
N SER A 102 10.79 2.33 -21.42
CA SER A 102 9.77 2.97 -20.59
C SER A 102 9.88 2.60 -19.11
N TYR A 103 10.84 1.76 -18.73
CA TYR A 103 11.00 1.34 -17.34
C TYR A 103 12.46 1.38 -16.87
N ILE A 104 12.65 1.72 -15.60
CA ILE A 104 13.91 1.56 -14.87
C ILE A 104 13.71 0.49 -13.80
N ASP A 105 14.56 -0.54 -13.78
CA ASP A 105 14.69 -1.45 -12.64
C ASP A 105 15.49 -0.77 -11.52
N ILE A 106 14.80 -0.21 -10.54
CA ILE A 106 15.43 0.54 -9.43
C ILE A 106 16.20 -0.36 -8.45
N THR A 107 16.15 -1.68 -8.64
CA THR A 107 16.84 -2.67 -7.80
C THR A 107 18.07 -3.27 -8.47
N ASP A 108 18.21 -3.09 -9.79
CA ASP A 108 19.32 -3.58 -10.60
C ASP A 108 20.10 -2.40 -11.20
N ASN A 109 20.72 -1.60 -10.33
CA ASN A 109 21.56 -0.47 -10.71
C ASN A 109 20.89 0.49 -11.73
N CYS A 110 19.58 0.70 -11.59
CA CYS A 110 18.71 1.49 -12.47
C CYS A 110 18.84 1.11 -13.96
N LYS A 111 18.90 -0.18 -14.25
CA LYS A 111 18.90 -0.71 -15.61
C LYS A 111 17.64 -0.29 -16.38
N LEU A 112 17.81 0.15 -17.62
CA LEU A 112 16.70 0.45 -18.55
C LEU A 112 16.09 -0.83 -19.11
N LEU A 113 14.77 -0.85 -19.19
CA LEU A 113 13.97 -1.93 -19.73
C LEU A 113 12.99 -1.39 -20.78
N ASP A 114 12.63 -2.26 -21.73
CA ASP A 114 11.66 -1.98 -22.79
C ASP A 114 10.26 -1.68 -22.24
N TYR A 115 9.37 -1.24 -23.11
CA TYR A 115 8.01 -0.83 -22.74
C TYR A 115 7.07 -2.00 -22.42
N ASP A 116 7.48 -3.25 -22.68
CA ASP A 116 6.64 -4.45 -22.56
C ASP A 116 6.62 -5.03 -21.13
N VAL A 117 7.47 -4.55 -20.20
CA VAL A 117 7.58 -5.07 -18.82
C VAL A 117 6.22 -5.25 -18.12
N ARG A 118 5.30 -4.28 -18.25
CA ARG A 118 3.97 -4.37 -17.65
C ARG A 118 3.10 -5.42 -18.35
N GLU A 119 3.08 -5.43 -19.67
CA GLU A 119 2.29 -6.38 -20.45
C GLU A 119 2.75 -7.81 -20.18
N ASP A 120 4.05 -8.06 -20.18
CA ASP A 120 4.63 -9.36 -19.89
C ASP A 120 4.28 -9.88 -18.48
N LEU A 121 4.30 -8.99 -17.48
CA LEU A 121 3.90 -9.35 -16.11
C LEU A 121 2.39 -9.65 -16.01
N GLU A 122 1.56 -8.86 -16.69
CA GLU A 122 0.12 -9.06 -16.72
C GLU A 122 -0.26 -10.37 -17.41
N ASP A 123 0.39 -10.70 -18.52
CA ASP A 123 0.17 -11.93 -19.27
C ASP A 123 0.63 -13.16 -18.49
N ALA A 124 1.82 -13.09 -17.87
CA ALA A 124 2.34 -14.09 -16.96
C ALA A 124 1.37 -14.41 -15.81
N GLU A 125 0.90 -13.37 -15.11
CA GLU A 125 -0.04 -13.52 -14.01
C GLU A 125 -1.38 -14.10 -14.50
N ALA A 126 -1.92 -13.61 -15.62
CA ALA A 126 -3.18 -14.06 -16.17
C ALA A 126 -3.16 -15.56 -16.52
N ILE A 127 -2.03 -16.07 -17.04
CA ILE A 127 -1.84 -17.50 -17.33
C ILE A 127 -1.90 -18.32 -16.03
N LEU A 128 -1.16 -17.91 -15.00
CA LEU A 128 -1.14 -18.60 -13.70
C LEU A 128 -2.51 -18.56 -13.01
N LEU A 129 -3.17 -17.41 -13.04
CA LEU A 129 -4.50 -17.21 -12.48
C LEU A 129 -5.54 -18.13 -13.14
N LYS A 130 -5.61 -18.15 -14.48
CA LYS A 130 -6.54 -19.02 -15.21
C LYS A 130 -6.33 -20.49 -14.86
N SER A 131 -5.08 -20.93 -14.74
CA SER A 131 -4.76 -22.30 -14.31
C SER A 131 -5.32 -22.59 -12.91
N LYS A 132 -5.12 -21.70 -11.95
CA LYS A 132 -5.61 -21.89 -10.57
C LYS A 132 -7.14 -21.87 -10.49
N ILE A 133 -7.80 -20.89 -11.12
CA ILE A 133 -9.27 -20.87 -11.18
C ILE A 133 -9.79 -22.16 -11.83
N LYS A 134 -9.18 -22.65 -12.92
CA LYS A 134 -9.58 -23.92 -13.54
C LYS A 134 -9.55 -25.11 -12.56
N HIS A 135 -8.62 -25.12 -11.62
CA HIS A 135 -8.53 -26.16 -10.58
C HIS A 135 -9.48 -25.92 -9.40
N ASP A 136 -9.71 -24.66 -9.04
CA ASP A 136 -10.40 -24.25 -7.80
C ASP A 136 -11.88 -23.82 -8.02
N ASN A 137 -12.40 -23.82 -9.25
CA ASN A 137 -13.64 -23.08 -9.58
C ASN A 137 -14.98 -23.66 -9.08
N ALA A 138 -15.03 -24.91 -8.59
CA ALA A 138 -16.26 -25.59 -8.16
C ALA A 138 -17.51 -25.39 -9.05
N GLY A 139 -17.33 -25.16 -10.35
CA GLY A 139 -18.41 -24.87 -11.30
C GLY A 139 -19.09 -23.50 -11.20
N ARG A 140 -18.58 -22.56 -10.37
CA ARG A 140 -19.10 -21.17 -10.27
C ARG A 140 -18.77 -20.35 -11.51
N PHE A 141 -17.58 -20.55 -12.06
CA PHE A 141 -17.00 -19.77 -13.13
C PHE A 141 -17.29 -20.38 -14.52
N ASP A 142 -17.55 -19.54 -15.52
CA ASP A 142 -17.73 -19.95 -16.92
C ASP A 142 -16.40 -20.48 -17.47
N GLU A 143 -16.38 -21.75 -17.87
CA GLU A 143 -15.15 -22.44 -18.29
C GLU A 143 -14.57 -21.90 -19.60
N SER A 144 -15.39 -21.26 -20.43
CA SER A 144 -14.93 -20.63 -21.68
C SER A 144 -13.94 -19.49 -21.41
N TYR A 145 -14.01 -18.86 -20.23
CA TYR A 145 -13.12 -17.78 -19.85
C TYR A 145 -11.72 -18.27 -19.43
N TYR A 146 -11.55 -19.54 -19.05
CA TYR A 146 -10.21 -20.12 -18.80
C TYR A 146 -9.34 -20.12 -20.06
N SER A 147 -9.99 -20.21 -21.22
CA SER A 147 -9.32 -20.42 -22.51
C SER A 147 -9.33 -19.18 -23.40
N SER A 148 -9.90 -18.07 -22.93
CA SER A 148 -10.02 -16.82 -23.69
C SER A 148 -9.02 -15.77 -23.19
N SER A 149 -8.71 -14.77 -24.02
CA SER A 149 -7.94 -13.57 -23.63
C SER A 149 -8.77 -12.53 -22.85
N ASN A 150 -10.07 -12.77 -22.65
CA ASN A 150 -11.01 -11.76 -22.17
C ASN A 150 -11.05 -11.70 -20.63
N LEU A 151 -10.17 -10.89 -20.03
CA LEU A 151 -10.31 -10.42 -18.66
C LEU A 151 -10.35 -8.88 -18.67
N ILE A 152 -11.38 -8.28 -18.05
CA ILE A 152 -11.51 -6.81 -17.96
C ILE A 152 -10.87 -6.32 -16.66
N SER A 153 -10.11 -5.21 -16.76
CA SER A 153 -9.39 -4.52 -15.68
C SER A 153 -10.28 -3.61 -14.83
N ALA A 154 -9.94 -3.45 -13.55
CA ALA A 154 -10.56 -2.46 -12.69
C ALA A 154 -10.01 -1.05 -12.95
N THR A 155 -10.93 -0.10 -12.98
CA THR A 155 -10.69 1.34 -12.85
C THR A 155 -10.75 1.64 -11.36
N ILE A 156 -9.68 2.07 -10.70
CA ILE A 156 -9.65 3.25 -9.82
C ILE A 156 -8.20 3.77 -9.70
N GLU A 157 -8.07 5.07 -9.98
CA GLU A 157 -6.85 5.89 -10.11
C GLU A 157 -5.76 5.34 -11.05
N GLY A 158 -5.94 5.66 -12.34
CA GLY A 158 -4.86 5.65 -13.32
C GLY A 158 -4.58 4.28 -13.94
N LYS A 159 -5.50 3.79 -14.80
CA LYS A 159 -5.35 2.74 -15.84
C LYS A 159 -4.66 1.40 -15.51
N ASN A 160 -4.09 1.22 -14.32
CA ASN A 160 -3.15 0.15 -14.03
C ASN A 160 -3.86 -0.94 -13.25
N LYS A 161 -3.74 -2.18 -13.75
CA LYS A 161 -4.35 -3.38 -13.15
C LYS A 161 -3.83 -3.65 -11.73
N PHE A 162 -2.65 -3.14 -11.42
CA PHE A 162 -2.00 -3.31 -10.13
C PHE A 162 -2.42 -2.21 -9.17
N LEU A 163 -2.90 -2.60 -7.98
CA LEU A 163 -2.91 -1.66 -6.86
C LEU A 163 -1.50 -1.11 -6.71
N SER A 164 -1.38 0.20 -6.91
CA SER A 164 -0.12 0.91 -6.99
C SER A 164 0.83 0.51 -5.86
N SER A 165 1.99 -0.01 -6.25
CA SER A 165 3.23 0.05 -5.47
C SER A 165 3.31 -0.65 -4.10
N SER A 166 2.72 -1.83 -3.89
CA SER A 166 3.15 -2.65 -2.72
C SER A 166 3.30 -4.14 -2.98
N ASN A 167 2.28 -4.81 -3.53
CA ASN A 167 2.22 -6.28 -3.47
C ASN A 167 2.01 -7.01 -4.80
N GLY A 168 1.98 -6.28 -5.93
CA GLY A 168 1.71 -6.90 -7.24
C GLY A 168 0.35 -7.58 -7.30
N LEU A 169 -0.66 -6.87 -6.78
CA LEU A 169 -2.03 -7.37 -6.73
C LEU A 169 -2.84 -6.79 -7.89
N ALA A 170 -3.40 -7.66 -8.73
CA ALA A 170 -4.26 -7.28 -9.83
C ALA A 170 -5.73 -7.63 -9.58
N ILE A 171 -6.62 -6.78 -10.12
CA ILE A 171 -8.07 -6.93 -10.03
C ILE A 171 -8.61 -7.42 -11.37
N TYR A 172 -9.33 -8.54 -11.34
CA TYR A 172 -9.92 -9.14 -12.54
C TYR A 172 -11.42 -9.29 -12.40
N LYS A 173 -12.15 -9.07 -13.50
CA LYS A 173 -13.55 -9.47 -13.63
C LYS A 173 -13.63 -10.83 -14.31
N TYR A 174 -14.18 -11.81 -13.59
CA TYR A 174 -14.37 -13.16 -14.10
C TYR A 174 -15.86 -13.44 -14.32
N LYS A 175 -16.19 -14.09 -15.44
CA LYS A 175 -17.58 -14.43 -15.78
C LYS A 175 -18.08 -15.65 -15.00
N LEU A 176 -19.20 -15.51 -14.32
CA LEU A 176 -19.97 -16.54 -13.65
C LEU A 176 -20.73 -17.40 -14.67
N LYS A 177 -20.87 -18.69 -14.35
CA LYS A 177 -21.66 -19.64 -15.14
C LYS A 177 -23.15 -19.30 -15.10
N GLU A 178 -23.64 -19.01 -13.89
CA GLU A 178 -25.01 -18.58 -13.65
C GLU A 178 -25.01 -17.09 -13.26
N PRO A 179 -25.99 -16.30 -13.72
CA PRO A 179 -26.06 -14.89 -13.35
C PRO A 179 -26.37 -14.72 -11.86
N GLN A 180 -25.91 -13.61 -11.31
CA GLN A 180 -26.43 -13.07 -10.07
C GLN A 180 -27.91 -12.68 -10.23
N ILE A 181 -28.58 -12.47 -9.11
CA ILE A 181 -30.01 -12.13 -9.03
C ILE A 181 -30.44 -10.90 -9.86
N ASN A 182 -29.52 -9.97 -10.12
CA ASN A 182 -29.73 -8.77 -10.92
C ASN A 182 -29.44 -8.99 -12.42
N GLY A 183 -29.10 -10.21 -12.84
CA GLY A 183 -28.70 -10.55 -14.20
C GLY A 183 -27.23 -10.26 -14.53
N ASP A 184 -26.41 -9.83 -13.57
CA ASP A 184 -24.97 -9.63 -13.77
C ASP A 184 -24.24 -10.98 -13.79
N TYR A 185 -23.31 -11.13 -14.71
CA TYR A 185 -22.56 -12.37 -14.91
C TYR A 185 -21.13 -12.25 -14.40
N TYR A 186 -20.75 -11.22 -13.63
CA TYR A 186 -19.35 -11.02 -13.26
C TYR A 186 -19.13 -11.03 -11.75
N SER A 187 -18.01 -11.65 -11.33
CA SER A 187 -17.43 -11.55 -9.98
C SER A 187 -16.09 -10.83 -10.10
N THR A 188 -15.78 -9.99 -9.11
CA THR A 188 -14.48 -9.35 -8.96
C THR A 188 -13.56 -10.23 -8.12
N ILE A 189 -12.44 -10.61 -8.69
CA ILE A 189 -11.39 -11.37 -8.01
C ILE A 189 -10.13 -10.53 -7.89
N TYR A 190 -9.42 -10.72 -6.79
CA TYR A 190 -8.11 -10.13 -6.57
C TYR A 190 -7.09 -11.26 -6.67
N ALA A 191 -6.02 -11.04 -7.42
CA ALA A 191 -4.95 -12.02 -7.57
C ALA A 191 -3.58 -11.38 -7.41
N ASN A 192 -2.60 -12.16 -6.93
CA ASN A 192 -1.21 -11.76 -6.92
C ASN A 192 -0.48 -12.29 -8.15
N LEU A 193 0.75 -11.84 -8.40
CA LEU A 193 1.61 -12.29 -9.51
C LEU A 193 1.81 -13.81 -9.64
N GLN A 194 1.58 -14.59 -8.58
CA GLN A 194 1.65 -16.05 -8.65
C GLN A 194 0.30 -16.67 -9.07
N GLY A 195 -0.71 -15.87 -9.39
CA GLY A 195 -2.08 -16.27 -9.67
C GLY A 195 -2.87 -16.72 -8.45
N ASN A 196 -2.34 -16.57 -7.22
CA ASN A 196 -3.15 -16.83 -6.02
C ASN A 196 -4.24 -15.77 -5.94
N TYR A 197 -5.49 -16.19 -5.77
CA TYR A 197 -6.62 -15.28 -5.84
C TYR A 197 -7.62 -15.50 -4.71
N VAL A 198 -8.43 -14.48 -4.48
CA VAL A 198 -9.64 -14.53 -3.65
C VAL A 198 -10.83 -13.92 -4.40
N ASP A 199 -11.99 -14.57 -4.32
CA ASP A 199 -13.28 -14.02 -4.80
C ASP A 199 -13.93 -13.21 -3.67
N VAL A 200 -13.75 -11.90 -3.73
CA VAL A 200 -14.17 -10.97 -2.69
C VAL A 200 -15.65 -10.57 -2.86
N ASP A 201 -16.18 -10.70 -4.07
CA ASP A 201 -17.62 -10.51 -4.32
C ASP A 201 -18.44 -11.71 -3.83
N TYR A 202 -17.82 -12.88 -3.66
CA TYR A 202 -18.49 -14.03 -3.06
C TYR A 202 -18.66 -13.89 -1.55
N ASP A 203 -17.59 -13.55 -0.81
CA ASP A 203 -17.56 -13.60 0.65
C ASP A 203 -17.81 -12.24 1.32
N LEU A 204 -18.93 -12.16 2.04
CA LEU A 204 -19.40 -10.96 2.73
C LEU A 204 -19.02 -10.92 4.21
N GLY A 205 -18.27 -11.92 4.69
CA GLY A 205 -17.97 -12.12 6.10
C GLY A 205 -19.19 -12.50 6.91
N ASN A 206 -19.33 -11.92 8.11
CA ASN A 206 -20.54 -12.06 8.92
C ASN A 206 -21.41 -10.81 8.79
N LEU A 207 -22.08 -10.65 7.64
CA LEU A 207 -22.96 -9.51 7.38
C LEU A 207 -24.30 -9.70 8.09
N LYS A 208 -24.40 -9.16 9.30
CA LYS A 208 -25.65 -9.20 10.08
C LYS A 208 -26.63 -8.13 9.61
N VAL A 209 -27.87 -8.53 9.35
CA VAL A 209 -28.96 -7.64 8.93
C VAL A 209 -30.26 -7.98 9.66
N SER A 210 -31.16 -7.01 9.77
CA SER A 210 -32.47 -7.17 10.41
C SER A 210 -33.55 -6.37 9.68
N MET A 211 -34.81 -6.80 9.73
CA MET A 211 -35.96 -6.07 9.14
C MET A 211 -36.73 -5.24 10.17
N SER A 212 -36.45 -5.42 11.47
CA SER A 212 -37.02 -4.63 12.56
C SER A 212 -36.14 -4.72 13.80
N THR A 213 -36.31 -3.81 14.75
CA THR A 213 -35.61 -3.82 16.05
C THR A 213 -36.13 -4.90 17.01
N THR A 214 -37.27 -5.52 16.70
CA THR A 214 -37.93 -6.54 17.53
C THR A 214 -37.90 -7.94 16.90
N SER A 215 -37.54 -8.05 15.61
CA SER A 215 -37.38 -9.31 14.88
C SER A 215 -35.98 -9.89 15.07
N SER A 216 -35.85 -11.21 14.93
CA SER A 216 -34.54 -11.86 14.89
C SER A 216 -33.72 -11.39 13.67
N ALA A 217 -32.46 -11.05 13.90
CA ALA A 217 -31.50 -10.75 12.83
C ALA A 217 -31.00 -12.04 12.15
N VAL A 218 -30.53 -11.91 10.91
CA VAL A 218 -29.89 -12.99 10.15
C VAL A 218 -28.49 -12.57 9.72
N THR A 219 -27.58 -13.52 9.61
CA THR A 219 -26.21 -13.29 9.13
C THR A 219 -26.08 -13.85 7.72
N ILE A 220 -25.88 -12.97 6.75
CA ILE A 220 -25.57 -13.30 5.35
C ILE A 220 -24.06 -13.50 5.26
N LYS A 221 -23.60 -14.62 4.68
CA LYS A 221 -22.16 -14.92 4.57
C LYS A 221 -21.60 -14.76 3.16
N ASN A 222 -22.42 -14.99 2.15
CA ASN A 222 -21.99 -14.94 0.76
C ASN A 222 -23.11 -14.49 -0.19
N THR A 223 -22.75 -14.26 -1.46
CA THR A 223 -23.67 -13.79 -2.50
C THR A 223 -24.40 -14.90 -3.27
N LYS A 224 -24.22 -16.18 -2.90
CA LYS A 224 -24.84 -17.33 -3.58
C LYS A 224 -26.02 -17.90 -2.80
N ASP A 225 -25.84 -18.06 -1.50
CA ASP A 225 -26.79 -18.71 -0.60
C ASP A 225 -28.00 -17.82 -0.30
N THR A 226 -29.07 -18.48 0.14
CA THR A 226 -30.31 -17.84 0.55
C THR A 226 -30.44 -17.88 2.07
N TYR A 227 -30.88 -16.78 2.68
CA TYR A 227 -30.98 -16.64 4.14
C TYR A 227 -32.40 -16.27 4.55
N GLU A 228 -32.98 -16.99 5.52
CA GLU A 228 -34.37 -16.77 5.92
C GLU A 228 -34.50 -15.70 7.01
N ILE A 229 -35.50 -14.83 6.88
CA ILE A 229 -35.90 -13.85 7.90
C ILE A 229 -37.42 -13.78 8.02
N LYS A 230 -37.93 -13.49 9.22
CA LYS A 230 -39.37 -13.32 9.47
C LYS A 230 -39.73 -11.88 9.74
N GLN A 231 -40.80 -11.41 9.11
CA GLN A 231 -41.37 -10.08 9.29
C GLN A 231 -42.90 -10.18 9.20
N ASP A 232 -43.61 -9.68 10.20
CA ASP A 232 -45.08 -9.62 10.25
C ASP A 232 -45.78 -10.96 9.94
N GLY A 233 -45.21 -12.07 10.43
CA GLY A 233 -45.74 -13.43 10.24
C GLY A 233 -45.39 -14.08 8.89
N ILE A 234 -44.76 -13.34 7.97
CA ILE A 234 -44.29 -13.84 6.67
C ILE A 234 -42.81 -14.22 6.77
N THR A 235 -42.43 -15.33 6.15
CA THR A 235 -41.01 -15.73 6.02
C THR A 235 -40.51 -15.30 4.65
N TYR A 236 -39.42 -14.54 4.64
CA TYR A 236 -38.72 -14.06 3.45
C TYR A 236 -37.39 -14.78 3.29
N GLU A 237 -36.98 -14.92 2.04
CA GLU A 237 -35.66 -15.38 1.61
C GLU A 237 -34.85 -14.17 1.16
N LEU A 238 -33.65 -14.00 1.72
CA LEU A 238 -32.71 -12.93 1.41
C LEU A 238 -31.56 -13.44 0.54
N LYS A 239 -31.14 -12.60 -0.41
CA LYS A 239 -29.89 -12.75 -1.18
C LYS A 239 -29.18 -11.41 -1.28
N ALA A 240 -27.85 -11.43 -1.25
CA ALA A 240 -27.03 -10.23 -1.38
C ALA A 240 -26.27 -10.22 -2.71
N VAL A 241 -26.03 -9.02 -3.22
CA VAL A 241 -25.11 -8.73 -4.32
C VAL A 241 -24.18 -7.63 -3.87
N ILE A 242 -22.89 -7.78 -4.15
CA ILE A 242 -21.90 -6.73 -3.96
C ILE A 242 -21.20 -6.47 -5.29
N LYS A 243 -20.97 -5.20 -5.60
CA LYS A 243 -20.30 -4.78 -6.83
C LYS A 243 -19.25 -3.74 -6.55
N GLU A 244 -18.04 -4.02 -7.01
CA GLU A 244 -16.93 -3.08 -6.93
C GLU A 244 -17.00 -2.03 -8.04
N ASN A 245 -17.03 -0.75 -7.66
CA ASN A 245 -17.15 0.35 -8.61
C ASN A 245 -16.30 1.59 -8.28
N LYS A 246 -15.61 1.66 -7.12
CA LYS A 246 -15.39 2.99 -6.49
C LYS A 246 -14.04 3.32 -5.87
N TYR A 247 -13.38 2.43 -5.12
CA TYR A 247 -12.03 2.71 -4.59
C TYR A 247 -11.36 1.47 -3.99
N VAL A 248 -10.02 1.42 -4.04
CA VAL A 248 -9.23 0.42 -3.32
C VAL A 248 -7.96 1.06 -2.73
N THR A 249 -7.60 0.69 -1.50
CA THR A 249 -6.30 0.96 -0.88
C THR A 249 -5.87 -0.25 -0.04
N SER A 250 -4.60 -0.33 0.35
CA SER A 250 -4.08 -1.46 1.12
C SER A 250 -2.98 -1.04 2.08
N ASP A 251 -2.80 -1.85 3.12
CA ASP A 251 -1.65 -1.84 4.02
C ASP A 251 -1.17 -3.29 4.20
N SER A 252 0.11 -3.56 3.89
CA SER A 252 0.74 -4.89 3.94
C SER A 252 -0.18 -5.99 3.40
N ASP A 253 -0.91 -6.72 4.24
CA ASP A 253 -1.77 -7.85 3.85
C ASP A 253 -3.29 -7.54 3.89
N THR A 254 -3.66 -6.32 4.27
CA THR A 254 -5.06 -5.88 4.40
C THR A 254 -5.43 -4.96 3.26
N ILE A 255 -6.52 -5.28 2.58
CA ILE A 255 -7.10 -4.50 1.49
C ILE A 255 -8.42 -3.91 1.96
N TYR A 256 -8.66 -2.67 1.54
CA TYR A 256 -9.88 -1.92 1.78
C TYR A 256 -10.47 -1.50 0.45
N ARG A 257 -11.74 -1.81 0.21
CA ARG A 257 -12.46 -1.35 -0.98
C ARG A 257 -13.79 -0.71 -0.65
N LEU A 258 -14.19 0.26 -1.47
CA LEU A 258 -15.56 0.76 -1.50
C LEU A 258 -16.36 -0.02 -2.54
N ALA A 259 -17.47 -0.61 -2.11
CA ALA A 259 -18.33 -1.43 -2.94
C ALA A 259 -19.80 -1.10 -2.71
N ASP A 260 -20.63 -1.34 -3.72
CA ASP A 260 -22.08 -1.19 -3.64
C ASP A 260 -22.71 -2.52 -3.27
N LEU A 261 -23.40 -2.55 -2.12
CA LEU A 261 -24.12 -3.69 -1.59
C LEU A 261 -25.62 -3.51 -1.82
N THR A 262 -26.26 -4.55 -2.34
CA THR A 262 -27.71 -4.63 -2.53
C THR A 262 -28.21 -5.91 -1.91
N ILE A 263 -29.25 -5.81 -1.07
CA ILE A 263 -29.91 -6.98 -0.49
C ILE A 263 -31.30 -7.09 -1.09
N TYR A 264 -31.62 -8.26 -1.60
CA TYR A 264 -32.90 -8.60 -2.20
C TYR A 264 -33.68 -9.52 -1.27
N LYS A 265 -35.01 -9.42 -1.32
CA LYS A 265 -35.92 -10.34 -0.66
C LYS A 265 -37.00 -10.87 -1.59
N LYS A 266 -37.49 -12.08 -1.31
CA LYS A 266 -38.76 -12.61 -1.81
C LYS A 266 -39.47 -13.39 -0.72
N GLU A 267 -40.77 -13.61 -0.85
CA GLU A 267 -41.48 -14.54 0.05
C GLU A 267 -40.94 -15.96 -0.13
N LYS A 268 -40.79 -16.69 0.98
CA LYS A 268 -40.27 -18.07 0.96
C LYS A 268 -41.12 -18.97 0.06
N GLY A 269 -40.47 -19.69 -0.85
CA GLY A 269 -41.13 -20.55 -1.84
C GLY A 269 -41.70 -19.84 -3.06
N ALA A 270 -41.66 -18.51 -3.14
CA ALA A 270 -42.00 -17.77 -4.35
C ALA A 270 -40.92 -17.96 -5.44
N SER A 271 -41.28 -17.67 -6.69
CA SER A 271 -40.34 -17.69 -7.83
C SER A 271 -39.17 -16.72 -7.62
N ASP A 272 -37.96 -17.10 -8.02
CA ASP A 272 -36.78 -16.23 -7.96
C ASP A 272 -36.95 -14.94 -8.78
N SER A 273 -37.81 -14.94 -9.81
CA SER A 273 -38.16 -13.70 -10.54
C SER A 273 -38.89 -12.65 -9.69
N THR A 274 -39.33 -12.99 -8.49
CA THR A 274 -40.06 -12.08 -7.58
C THR A 274 -39.16 -11.36 -6.58
N TYR A 275 -37.85 -11.61 -6.60
CA TYR A 275 -36.91 -10.87 -5.77
C TYR A 275 -37.01 -9.36 -6.02
N LYS A 276 -37.11 -8.58 -4.94
CA LYS A 276 -37.09 -7.11 -4.95
C LYS A 276 -36.03 -6.61 -3.99
N SER A 277 -35.43 -5.46 -4.27
CA SER A 277 -34.50 -4.86 -3.32
C SER A 277 -35.20 -4.56 -2.01
N ALA A 278 -34.54 -4.94 -0.93
CA ALA A 278 -34.92 -4.74 0.45
C ALA A 278 -33.89 -3.89 1.21
N THR A 279 -32.83 -3.40 0.55
CA THR A 279 -31.72 -2.69 1.21
C THR A 279 -32.20 -1.54 2.10
N ASN A 280 -33.18 -0.77 1.62
CA ASN A 280 -33.79 0.36 2.35
C ASN A 280 -34.69 -0.04 3.53
N GLU A 281 -35.08 -1.31 3.61
CA GLU A 281 -35.93 -1.81 4.68
C GLU A 281 -35.12 -2.35 5.86
N LEU A 282 -33.81 -2.53 5.66
CA LEU A 282 -32.94 -3.13 6.66
C LEU A 282 -32.62 -2.15 7.79
N LYS A 283 -32.84 -2.62 9.01
CA LYS A 283 -32.44 -1.97 10.24
C LYS A 283 -30.98 -2.31 10.56
N PHE A 284 -30.22 -1.26 10.84
CA PHE A 284 -28.86 -1.31 11.32
C PHE A 284 -28.81 -0.53 12.63
N GLY A 285 -28.69 -1.21 13.78
CA GLY A 285 -28.92 -0.54 15.05
C GLY A 285 -30.40 -0.21 15.28
N LYS A 286 -30.72 1.05 15.57
CA LYS A 286 -32.08 1.52 15.89
C LYS A 286 -32.87 1.88 14.62
N ASP A 287 -32.21 2.42 13.62
CA ASP A 287 -32.80 3.03 12.45
C ASP A 287 -32.58 2.21 11.18
N CYS A 288 -33.31 2.55 10.11
CA CYS A 288 -33.06 1.96 8.78
C CYS A 288 -31.88 2.69 8.16
N TYR A 289 -30.94 1.96 7.56
CA TYR A 289 -29.89 2.60 6.76
C TYR A 289 -30.52 3.29 5.54
N GLN A 290 -30.18 4.56 5.28
CA GLN A 290 -30.72 5.30 4.15
C GLN A 290 -29.86 5.06 2.90
N VAL A 291 -30.38 4.28 1.94
CA VAL A 291 -29.69 3.94 0.69
C VAL A 291 -29.22 5.18 -0.06
N THR A 292 -27.98 5.13 -0.53
CA THR A 292 -27.26 6.24 -1.16
C THR A 292 -27.64 6.47 -2.63
N ASP A 293 -28.00 5.43 -3.39
CA ASP A 293 -28.45 5.50 -4.79
C ASP A 293 -29.07 4.16 -5.25
N GLY A 294 -30.07 4.19 -6.16
CA GLY A 294 -30.44 3.03 -6.98
C GLY A 294 -30.67 1.70 -6.25
N ASN A 295 -31.27 1.72 -5.06
CA ASN A 295 -31.53 0.55 -4.20
C ASN A 295 -30.28 -0.12 -3.55
N SER A 296 -29.10 0.51 -3.63
CA SER A 296 -27.81 -0.05 -3.17
C SER A 296 -27.10 0.91 -2.19
N VAL A 297 -26.47 0.34 -1.16
CA VAL A 297 -25.67 1.10 -0.19
C VAL A 297 -24.20 0.97 -0.53
N THR A 298 -23.45 2.08 -0.54
CA THR A 298 -21.99 1.98 -0.54
C THR A 298 -21.47 1.60 0.84
N VAL A 299 -20.66 0.55 0.89
CA VAL A 299 -20.03 0.01 2.09
C VAL A 299 -18.51 -0.02 1.93
N LEU A 300 -17.81 -0.06 3.05
CA LEU A 300 -16.38 -0.33 3.10
C LEU A 300 -16.17 -1.81 3.41
N GLN A 301 -15.49 -2.53 2.52
CA GLN A 301 -15.10 -3.91 2.78
C GLN A 301 -13.61 -3.99 3.07
N LYS A 302 -13.26 -4.62 4.20
CA LYS A 302 -11.90 -4.96 4.62
C LYS A 302 -11.67 -6.44 4.40
N PHE A 303 -10.59 -6.82 3.73
CA PHE A 303 -10.25 -8.23 3.52
C PHE A 303 -8.75 -8.50 3.37
N SER A 304 -8.36 -9.78 3.46
CA SER A 304 -6.98 -10.24 3.19
C SER A 304 -6.88 -11.10 1.93
N MET A 305 -5.68 -11.19 1.34
CA MET A 305 -5.40 -12.13 0.25
C MET A 305 -5.21 -13.58 0.69
N THR A 306 -5.04 -13.82 1.98
CA THR A 306 -4.96 -15.19 2.53
C THR A 306 -6.30 -15.89 2.33
N PRO A 307 -6.37 -17.03 1.63
CA PRO A 307 -7.62 -17.78 1.48
C PRO A 307 -8.07 -18.39 2.83
N ALA A 308 -9.37 -18.50 3.03
CA ALA A 308 -9.94 -19.25 4.15
C ALA A 308 -9.52 -20.74 4.09
N ILE A 309 -9.27 -21.36 5.24
CA ILE A 309 -8.94 -22.80 5.32
C ILE A 309 -10.12 -23.65 4.84
N ASP A 310 -11.33 -23.23 5.25
CA ASP A 310 -12.58 -23.82 4.80
C ASP A 310 -13.09 -22.99 3.63
N THR A 311 -12.79 -23.42 2.41
CA THR A 311 -13.41 -22.82 1.21
C THR A 311 -14.88 -23.17 1.20
N ILE A 312 -15.77 -22.18 1.36
CA ILE A 312 -17.20 -22.39 1.16
C ILE A 312 -17.38 -22.75 -0.32
N ASP A 313 -17.99 -23.91 -0.58
CA ASP A 313 -18.21 -24.44 -1.93
C ASP A 313 -16.94 -24.57 -2.81
N GLY A 314 -15.76 -24.78 -2.22
CA GLY A 314 -14.50 -24.94 -2.99
C GLY A 314 -13.93 -23.65 -3.59
N ILE A 315 -14.60 -22.52 -3.40
CA ILE A 315 -14.15 -21.21 -3.88
C ILE A 315 -13.13 -20.63 -2.90
N LYS A 316 -12.01 -20.11 -3.41
CA LYS A 316 -11.05 -19.36 -2.60
C LYS A 316 -11.64 -18.01 -2.20
N SER A 317 -12.19 -17.92 -1.00
CA SER A 317 -12.61 -16.67 -0.39
C SER A 317 -11.54 -16.12 0.57
N PRO A 318 -11.53 -14.80 0.87
CA PRO A 318 -10.67 -14.24 1.90
C PRO A 318 -10.90 -14.91 3.26
N LYS A 319 -9.82 -15.22 3.99
CA LYS A 319 -9.88 -15.74 5.36
C LYS A 319 -10.62 -14.79 6.30
N ASP A 320 -10.32 -13.51 6.18
CA ASP A 320 -10.88 -12.45 7.01
C ASP A 320 -11.54 -11.44 6.08
N SER A 321 -12.85 -11.56 5.84
CA SER A 321 -13.68 -10.58 5.11
C SER A 321 -14.64 -9.90 6.07
N THR A 322 -14.76 -8.58 6.03
CA THR A 322 -15.72 -7.84 6.85
C THR A 322 -16.23 -6.60 6.12
N ILE A 323 -17.55 -6.46 6.08
CA ILE A 323 -18.24 -5.29 5.54
C ILE A 323 -18.60 -4.35 6.67
N TYR A 324 -18.33 -3.06 6.48
CA TYR A 324 -18.68 -1.95 7.37
C TYR A 324 -19.59 -0.98 6.63
N PHE A 325 -20.71 -0.65 7.26
CA PHE A 325 -21.59 0.39 6.75
C PHE A 325 -20.99 1.77 7.02
N ILE A 326 -21.20 2.70 6.09
CA ILE A 326 -20.87 4.11 6.28
C ILE A 326 -22.01 4.77 7.07
N ALA A 327 -22.17 4.35 8.31
CA ALA A 327 -23.18 4.80 9.25
C ALA A 327 -22.65 4.76 10.68
N ASP A 328 -23.37 5.37 11.61
CA ASP A 328 -23.10 5.32 13.05
C ASP A 328 -23.65 4.02 13.68
N GLU A 329 -23.56 3.91 15.00
CA GLU A 329 -24.04 2.74 15.74
C GLU A 329 -25.57 2.56 15.75
N ASP A 330 -26.31 3.63 15.45
CA ASP A 330 -27.77 3.65 15.41
C ASP A 330 -28.31 3.46 13.99
N GLY A 331 -27.44 3.48 12.97
CA GLY A 331 -27.79 3.30 11.55
C GLY A 331 -28.01 4.61 10.80
N ASN A 332 -27.68 5.76 11.38
CA ASN A 332 -27.73 7.04 10.69
C ASN A 332 -26.54 7.15 9.73
N ASN A 333 -26.78 7.74 8.56
CA ASN A 333 -25.74 7.91 7.56
C ASN A 333 -24.58 8.73 8.10
N GLU A 334 -23.37 8.22 7.88
CA GLU A 334 -22.13 8.93 8.17
C GLU A 334 -21.52 9.52 6.90
N TYR A 335 -20.59 10.45 7.09
CA TYR A 335 -19.98 11.22 6.02
C TYR A 335 -18.47 11.03 6.03
N LEU A 336 -17.88 10.71 4.89
CA LEU A 336 -16.42 10.70 4.74
C LEU A 336 -15.93 12.15 4.66
N LEU A 337 -15.26 12.65 5.71
CA LEU A 337 -14.82 14.05 5.86
C LEU A 337 -15.95 15.08 5.64
N GLY A 338 -17.13 14.82 6.19
CA GLY A 338 -18.27 15.75 6.12
C GLY A 338 -18.84 15.95 4.71
N LYS A 339 -18.45 15.11 3.74
CA LYS A 339 -19.06 15.04 2.41
C LYS A 339 -19.94 13.80 2.31
N SER A 340 -21.07 13.92 1.63
CA SER A 340 -21.93 12.76 1.36
C SER A 340 -21.09 11.68 0.68
N VAL A 341 -21.35 10.41 0.95
CA VAL A 341 -20.62 9.29 0.34
C VAL A 341 -20.61 9.44 -1.20
N ALA A 342 -21.73 9.83 -1.80
CA ALA A 342 -21.83 10.12 -3.23
C ALA A 342 -20.92 11.28 -3.70
N ASP A 343 -20.77 12.34 -2.90
CA ASP A 343 -19.89 13.47 -3.23
C ASP A 343 -18.41 13.16 -2.98
N ALA A 344 -18.11 12.36 -1.95
CA ALA A 344 -16.77 11.87 -1.65
C ALA A 344 -16.30 10.96 -2.79
N ILE A 345 -17.10 9.95 -3.16
CA ILE A 345 -16.81 9.00 -4.25
C ILE A 345 -16.62 9.70 -5.59
N LYS A 346 -17.47 10.68 -5.95
CA LYS A 346 -17.30 11.45 -7.19
C LYS A 346 -15.95 12.18 -7.25
N LYS A 347 -15.30 12.43 -6.11
CA LYS A 347 -14.06 13.19 -6.00
C LYS A 347 -12.84 12.33 -5.65
N ILE A 348 -13.05 11.07 -5.30
CA ILE A 348 -12.00 10.07 -5.22
C ILE A 348 -11.50 9.81 -6.64
N GLY A 349 -10.21 10.02 -6.91
CA GLY A 349 -9.65 9.76 -8.24
C GLY A 349 -9.77 10.85 -9.29
N LEU A 350 -10.22 12.07 -8.93
CA LEU A 350 -10.28 13.17 -9.89
C LEU A 350 -8.93 13.89 -10.02
N SER A 351 -8.44 13.97 -11.25
CA SER A 351 -7.25 14.75 -11.62
C SER A 351 -7.47 16.27 -11.56
N LYS A 352 -8.72 16.78 -11.58
CA LYS A 352 -9.08 18.22 -11.45
C LYS A 352 -10.47 18.43 -10.82
N GLY A 353 -10.65 19.46 -9.98
CA GLY A 353 -11.97 19.86 -9.42
C GLY A 353 -11.91 20.48 -8.00
N ALA A 354 -13.08 20.90 -7.46
CA ALA A 354 -13.23 21.47 -6.11
C ALA A 354 -13.02 20.41 -5.00
N GLY A 355 -11.75 20.12 -4.75
CA GLY A 355 -11.19 19.28 -3.73
C GLY A 355 -11.06 17.78 -4.06
N LYS A 356 -9.96 17.17 -3.60
CA LYS A 356 -9.57 15.76 -3.84
C LYS A 356 -9.78 14.94 -2.57
N VAL A 357 -10.48 13.82 -2.63
CA VAL A 357 -10.65 12.89 -1.48
C VAL A 357 -9.76 11.67 -1.70
N LYS A 358 -9.05 11.22 -0.67
CA LYS A 358 -8.19 10.03 -0.72
C LYS A 358 -8.34 9.23 0.58
N LEU A 359 -8.60 7.93 0.46
CA LEU A 359 -8.51 7.01 1.59
C LEU A 359 -7.11 6.39 1.57
N THR A 360 -6.50 6.20 2.74
CA THR A 360 -5.16 5.60 2.79
C THR A 360 -5.05 4.72 4.03
N ALA A 361 -4.44 3.56 3.85
CA ALA A 361 -4.20 2.61 4.93
C ALA A 361 -2.71 2.53 5.25
N ASN A 362 -2.41 2.30 6.52
CA ASN A 362 -1.10 1.88 7.00
C ASN A 362 -1.24 1.07 8.29
N SER A 363 -0.11 0.64 8.84
CA SER A 363 -0.05 -0.15 10.08
C SER A 363 -0.78 0.45 11.29
N GLN A 364 -1.04 1.77 11.30
CA GLN A 364 -1.76 2.45 12.38
C GLN A 364 -3.28 2.54 12.14
N GLY A 365 -3.76 2.33 10.92
CA GLY A 365 -5.18 2.26 10.59
C GLY A 365 -5.53 2.78 9.19
N LEU A 366 -6.82 3.05 9.01
CA LEU A 366 -7.39 3.63 7.80
C LEU A 366 -7.69 5.11 8.03
N TYR A 367 -7.38 5.94 7.04
CA TYR A 367 -7.50 7.39 7.13
C TYR A 367 -8.23 7.93 5.90
N SER A 368 -8.96 9.01 6.10
CA SER A 368 -9.55 9.80 5.02
C SER A 368 -8.88 11.15 4.97
N MET A 369 -8.65 11.64 3.75
CA MET A 369 -8.05 12.95 3.48
C MET A 369 -8.90 13.73 2.49
N TYR A 370 -9.08 15.02 2.74
CA TYR A 370 -9.77 15.95 1.84
C TYR A 370 -8.90 17.17 1.63
N GLN A 371 -8.51 17.39 0.39
CA GLN A 371 -7.80 18.58 -0.03
C GLN A 371 -8.83 19.59 -0.51
N ASP A 372 -9.03 20.70 0.20
CA ASP A 372 -9.87 21.81 -0.24
C ASP A 372 -9.05 22.79 -1.10
N THR A 373 -9.23 22.68 -2.42
CA THR A 373 -8.50 23.50 -3.41
C THR A 373 -8.90 24.97 -3.38
N ALA A 374 -10.11 25.29 -2.95
CA ALA A 374 -10.59 26.67 -2.87
C ALA A 374 -10.02 27.38 -1.64
N GLN A 375 -9.93 26.68 -0.51
CA GLN A 375 -9.44 27.25 0.74
C GLN A 375 -7.94 27.01 0.98
N LYS A 376 -7.28 26.22 0.12
CA LYS A 376 -5.90 25.77 0.31
C LYS A 376 -5.69 25.09 1.66
N LYS A 377 -6.58 24.14 2.00
CA LYS A 377 -6.55 23.38 3.26
C LYS A 377 -6.53 21.89 3.02
N LEU A 378 -5.83 21.17 3.87
CA LEU A 378 -5.90 19.72 3.99
C LEU A 378 -6.65 19.37 5.27
N TYR A 379 -7.60 18.45 5.18
CA TYR A 379 -8.30 17.84 6.28
C TYR A 379 -7.96 16.35 6.34
N VAL A 380 -7.74 15.81 7.53
CA VAL A 380 -7.39 14.41 7.75
C VAL A 380 -8.11 13.88 8.97
N GLU A 381 -8.69 12.69 8.86
CA GLU A 381 -9.34 11.99 9.97
C GLU A 381 -8.99 10.50 9.94
N LYS A 382 -9.00 9.86 11.12
CA LYS A 382 -8.86 8.41 11.25
C LYS A 382 -10.24 7.75 11.23
N LEU A 383 -10.40 6.72 10.42
CA LEU A 383 -11.59 5.88 10.38
C LEU A 383 -11.44 4.76 11.42
N LYS A 384 -12.41 4.66 12.31
CA LYS A 384 -12.55 3.58 13.29
C LYS A 384 -13.56 2.57 12.79
N LEU A 385 -13.08 1.36 12.53
CA LEU A 385 -13.92 0.24 12.14
C LEU A 385 -14.45 -0.44 13.41
N LYS A 386 -15.75 -0.32 13.67
CA LYS A 386 -16.40 -0.77 14.91
C LYS A 386 -17.43 -1.86 14.68
N SER A 387 -17.78 -2.57 15.74
CA SER A 387 -18.86 -3.55 15.75
C SER A 387 -19.65 -3.45 17.06
N LYS A 388 -20.97 -3.46 16.97
CA LYS A 388 -21.89 -3.47 18.12
C LYS A 388 -23.04 -4.42 17.81
N ASN A 389 -23.28 -5.39 18.69
CA ASN A 389 -24.32 -6.41 18.50
C ASN A 389 -24.20 -7.18 17.16
N GLY A 390 -23.00 -7.30 16.59
CA GLY A 390 -22.74 -7.93 15.30
C GLY A 390 -23.01 -7.06 14.07
N PHE A 391 -23.41 -5.80 14.27
CA PHE A 391 -23.50 -4.78 13.22
C PHE A 391 -22.17 -4.03 13.12
N ASN A 392 -21.58 -4.02 11.93
CA ASN A 392 -20.29 -3.39 11.66
C ASN A 392 -20.48 -2.03 10.99
N TYR A 393 -19.87 -1.00 11.56
CA TYR A 393 -20.07 0.39 11.17
C TYR A 393 -18.76 1.16 11.26
N ILE A 394 -18.74 2.38 10.72
CA ILE A 394 -17.60 3.27 10.84
C ILE A 394 -17.89 4.38 11.85
N ASP A 395 -16.85 4.79 12.54
CA ASP A 395 -16.84 5.95 13.41
C ASP A 395 -15.55 6.73 13.09
N TYR A 396 -15.41 7.94 13.63
CA TYR A 396 -14.28 8.81 13.34
C TYR A 396 -13.55 9.22 14.61
N ASP A 397 -12.29 9.59 14.45
CA ASP A 397 -11.66 10.53 15.38
C ASP A 397 -12.02 11.96 14.98
N ASP A 398 -11.71 12.92 15.86
CA ASP A 398 -11.72 14.33 15.48
C ASP A 398 -10.84 14.54 14.24
N TYR A 399 -11.31 15.39 13.33
CA TYR A 399 -10.52 15.75 12.16
C TYR A 399 -9.46 16.80 12.51
N TYR A 400 -8.35 16.74 11.80
CA TYR A 400 -7.26 17.71 11.87
C TYR A 400 -7.20 18.48 10.56
N SER A 401 -6.75 19.74 10.61
CA SER A 401 -6.55 20.52 9.39
C SER A 401 -5.25 21.33 9.40
N SER A 402 -4.71 21.57 8.20
CA SER A 402 -3.57 22.46 7.97
C SER A 402 -3.75 23.20 6.65
N ASP A 403 -3.25 24.42 6.56
CA ASP A 403 -3.07 25.10 5.28
C ASP A 403 -2.01 24.36 4.44
N VAL A 404 -2.14 24.42 3.11
CA VAL A 404 -1.23 23.83 2.12
C VAL A 404 -0.88 24.86 1.04
N ASP A 405 0.38 24.96 0.64
CA ASP A 405 0.78 25.97 -0.37
C ASP A 405 0.45 25.50 -1.79
N SER A 406 0.72 24.22 -2.03
CA SER A 406 0.49 23.50 -3.28
C SER A 406 -0.43 22.31 -3.03
N ILE A 407 -1.43 22.13 -3.88
CA ILE A 407 -2.50 21.14 -3.71
C ILE A 407 -2.40 19.97 -4.70
N ASP A 408 -1.49 20.06 -5.67
CA ASP A 408 -1.41 19.10 -6.75
C ASP A 408 -0.50 17.90 -6.44
N SER A 409 0.35 17.99 -5.41
CA SER A 409 1.38 16.99 -5.09
C SER A 409 1.33 16.51 -3.63
N LEU A 410 0.15 16.13 -3.13
CA LEU A 410 0.06 15.49 -1.80
C LEU A 410 0.69 14.10 -1.86
N ASN A 411 1.84 13.96 -1.22
CA ASN A 411 2.54 12.69 -1.08
C ASN A 411 2.00 11.97 0.15
N THR A 412 1.82 10.65 0.08
CA THR A 412 1.31 9.85 1.20
C THR A 412 2.23 8.68 1.58
N PRO A 413 3.54 8.91 1.80
CA PRO A 413 4.47 7.83 2.12
C PRO A 413 4.04 7.11 3.41
N GLY A 414 3.97 5.78 3.35
CA GLY A 414 3.49 4.96 4.47
C GLY A 414 2.06 5.33 4.93
N GLY A 415 1.23 5.85 4.03
CA GLY A 415 -0.16 6.21 4.30
C GLY A 415 -0.37 7.49 5.11
N PHE A 416 0.66 8.31 5.33
CA PHE A 416 0.51 9.60 5.99
C PHE A 416 0.73 10.76 5.01
N PRO A 417 -0.09 11.84 5.05
CA PRO A 417 0.08 12.99 4.18
C PRO A 417 1.32 13.81 4.52
N TRP A 418 2.11 14.10 3.49
CA TRP A 418 3.26 14.98 3.51
C TRP A 418 3.08 16.07 2.44
N PHE A 419 3.36 17.31 2.79
CA PHE A 419 3.08 18.47 1.94
C PHE A 419 3.97 19.67 2.27
N VAL A 420 4.02 20.64 1.36
CA VAL A 420 4.70 21.92 1.58
C VAL A 420 3.70 22.96 2.10
N ASN A 421 4.09 23.65 3.17
CA ASN A 421 3.40 24.84 3.66
C ASN A 421 4.35 25.82 4.36
N ASN A 422 4.33 27.06 3.89
CA ASN A 422 5.03 28.22 4.42
C ASN A 422 6.56 28.01 4.53
N ALA A 423 7.18 27.50 3.46
CA ALA A 423 8.59 27.10 3.37
C ALA A 423 8.98 25.92 4.29
N TYR A 424 8.02 25.08 4.66
CA TYR A 424 8.27 23.84 5.39
C TYR A 424 7.68 22.63 4.67
N VAL A 425 8.41 21.53 4.69
CA VAL A 425 7.83 20.20 4.48
C VAL A 425 7.25 19.74 5.81
N LYS A 426 5.95 19.47 5.82
CA LYS A 426 5.19 18.99 6.98
C LYS A 426 4.70 17.58 6.75
N ALA A 427 4.59 16.81 7.82
CA ALA A 427 4.02 15.47 7.83
C ALA A 427 3.00 15.33 8.95
N TRP A 428 1.92 14.59 8.70
CA TRP A 428 1.01 14.16 9.76
C TRP A 428 1.50 12.87 10.41
N ASP A 429 1.47 12.80 11.74
CA ASP A 429 1.91 11.62 12.52
C ASP A 429 0.75 10.80 13.10
N GLY A 430 -0.48 11.08 12.66
CA GLY A 430 -1.72 10.54 13.23
C GLY A 430 -2.39 11.46 14.27
N LYS A 431 -1.70 12.52 14.72
CA LYS A 431 -2.22 13.46 15.72
C LYS A 431 -1.89 14.92 15.43
N ASN A 432 -0.72 15.23 14.90
CA ASN A 432 -0.25 16.58 14.65
C ASN A 432 0.40 16.70 13.28
N PHE A 433 0.31 17.90 12.69
CA PHE A 433 1.11 18.27 11.53
C PHE A 433 2.46 18.83 11.98
N ASN A 434 3.50 18.00 11.89
CA ASN A 434 4.84 18.34 12.34
C ASN A 434 5.65 18.95 11.19
N LYS A 435 6.43 19.99 11.50
CA LYS A 435 7.45 20.50 10.59
C LYS A 435 8.63 19.55 10.62
N LEU A 436 9.07 19.05 9.46
CA LEU A 436 10.23 18.16 9.37
C LEU A 436 11.43 18.89 8.79
N TYR A 437 11.19 19.60 7.68
CA TYR A 437 12.24 20.30 6.95
C TYR A 437 11.83 21.75 6.69
N ARG A 438 12.76 22.68 6.85
CA ARG A 438 12.67 24.03 6.29
C ARG A 438 13.39 24.04 4.95
N ILE A 439 12.72 24.54 3.92
CA ILE A 439 13.22 24.62 2.54
C ILE A 439 13.23 26.08 2.08
N ASP A 440 13.71 26.34 0.86
CA ASP A 440 13.57 27.66 0.25
C ASP A 440 12.08 28.03 0.08
N GLY A 441 11.76 29.31 0.28
CA GLY A 441 10.38 29.79 0.21
C GLY A 441 9.80 29.82 -1.20
N SER A 442 10.62 29.72 -2.26
CA SER A 442 10.14 29.60 -3.63
C SER A 442 9.66 28.20 -4.00
N MET A 443 10.07 27.16 -3.26
CA MET A 443 9.77 25.76 -3.58
C MET A 443 8.27 25.46 -3.48
N ASP A 444 7.70 24.99 -4.59
CA ASP A 444 6.28 24.67 -4.75
C ASP A 444 6.01 23.23 -5.20
N SER A 445 7.08 22.49 -5.51
CA SER A 445 7.05 21.11 -5.98
C SER A 445 7.82 20.19 -5.04
N VAL A 446 7.29 18.99 -4.80
CA VAL A 446 7.90 18.01 -3.89
C VAL A 446 7.56 16.58 -4.27
N SER A 447 8.52 15.68 -4.11
CA SER A 447 8.32 14.24 -4.17
C SER A 447 8.98 13.56 -2.97
N ILE A 448 8.22 12.69 -2.28
CA ILE A 448 8.56 12.18 -0.96
C ILE A 448 8.20 10.70 -0.86
N THR A 449 9.19 9.83 -0.61
CA THR A 449 8.95 8.42 -0.27
C THR A 449 9.21 8.14 1.21
N SER A 450 10.10 8.89 1.86
CA SER A 450 10.33 8.77 3.29
C SER A 450 10.99 10.03 3.84
N LYS A 451 11.21 10.07 5.16
CA LYS A 451 12.01 11.13 5.79
C LYS A 451 13.44 11.20 5.22
N ASP A 452 13.98 10.08 4.74
CA ASP A 452 15.35 9.95 4.26
C ASP A 452 15.44 9.89 2.73
N ASN A 453 14.33 10.09 2.02
CA ASN A 453 14.27 10.10 0.56
C ASN A 453 13.21 11.07 0.03
N MET A 454 13.65 12.28 -0.34
CA MET A 454 12.82 13.40 -0.78
C MET A 454 13.58 14.35 -1.70
N ILE A 455 12.85 14.97 -2.63
CA ILE A 455 13.28 16.15 -3.38
C ILE A 455 12.20 17.24 -3.33
N ALA A 456 12.60 18.49 -3.15
CA ALA A 456 11.76 19.68 -3.29
C ALA A 456 12.41 20.63 -4.30
N TRP A 457 11.63 21.27 -5.17
CA TRP A 457 12.17 22.15 -6.21
C TRP A 457 11.20 23.25 -6.62
N ASN A 458 11.73 24.23 -7.33
CA ASN A 458 10.95 25.18 -8.12
C ASN A 458 11.67 25.43 -9.45
N THR A 459 11.00 25.10 -10.55
CA THR A 459 11.56 25.18 -11.90
C THR A 459 11.86 26.63 -12.30
N ASP A 460 10.98 27.58 -11.98
CA ASP A 460 11.11 28.97 -12.41
C ASP A 460 12.28 29.71 -11.76
N THR A 461 12.57 29.40 -10.50
CA THR A 461 13.67 30.01 -9.74
C THR A 461 14.97 29.21 -9.83
N GLY A 462 14.94 28.01 -10.42
CA GLY A 462 16.13 27.18 -10.62
C GLY A 462 16.79 26.75 -9.32
N VAL A 463 15.98 26.44 -8.30
CA VAL A 463 16.45 25.96 -7.00
C VAL A 463 15.80 24.66 -6.59
N TYR A 464 16.58 23.81 -5.93
CA TYR A 464 16.09 22.55 -5.40
C TYR A 464 16.84 22.13 -4.12
N SER A 465 16.24 21.23 -3.36
CA SER A 465 16.83 20.61 -2.18
C SER A 465 16.54 19.11 -2.19
N ILE A 466 17.52 18.32 -1.76
CA ILE A 466 17.42 16.86 -1.68
C ILE A 466 17.69 16.41 -0.25
N VAL A 467 16.90 15.43 0.20
CA VAL A 467 17.22 14.58 1.35
C VAL A 467 17.36 13.16 0.85
N HIS A 468 18.56 12.61 0.93
CA HIS A 468 18.83 11.23 0.56
C HIS A 468 19.84 10.60 1.50
N ASN A 469 19.44 9.55 2.23
CA ASN A 469 20.28 8.70 3.11
C ASN A 469 21.44 9.43 3.82
N ILE A 470 21.14 10.52 4.53
CA ILE A 470 22.16 11.40 5.13
C ILE A 470 22.69 10.78 6.44
N THR A 471 23.54 9.77 6.36
CA THR A 471 24.57 9.53 7.39
C THR A 471 25.70 10.54 7.18
N SER A 472 25.82 11.47 8.12
CA SER A 472 26.44 12.77 7.94
C SER A 472 27.98 12.74 7.81
N THR A 473 28.50 13.76 7.12
CA THR A 473 29.86 14.34 7.19
C THR A 473 31.00 13.68 6.39
N LYS A 474 31.20 14.13 5.13
CA LYS A 474 32.38 14.89 4.71
C LYS A 474 32.29 15.34 3.24
N ASP A 475 32.73 16.58 3.05
CA ASP A 475 33.24 17.22 1.84
C ASP A 475 32.26 17.67 0.74
N LYS A 476 32.06 19.00 0.75
CA LYS A 476 31.77 19.82 -0.42
C LYS A 476 32.89 19.63 -1.45
N ASN A 477 32.50 19.54 -2.73
CA ASN A 477 33.33 19.48 -3.93
C ASN A 477 34.05 18.15 -4.20
N ALA A 478 33.40 17.29 -4.98
CA ALA A 478 34.07 16.48 -6.00
C ALA A 478 33.11 16.22 -7.17
N ILE A 479 33.17 17.09 -8.18
CA ILE A 479 33.04 16.62 -9.56
C ILE A 479 34.29 15.75 -9.77
N SER A 480 34.12 14.44 -9.83
CA SER A 480 35.20 13.53 -10.21
C SER A 480 34.66 12.39 -11.05
N GLY A 481 35.06 12.40 -12.32
CA GLY A 481 35.14 11.20 -13.15
C GLY A 481 33.95 10.97 -14.07
N SER A 482 34.10 11.44 -15.31
CA SER A 482 33.48 10.80 -16.47
C SER A 482 33.89 9.31 -16.47
N ASP A 483 33.01 8.44 -15.98
CA ASP A 483 32.99 7.04 -16.37
C ASP A 483 31.72 6.81 -17.17
N THR A 484 31.87 6.86 -18.48
CA THR A 484 30.90 6.37 -19.45
C THR A 484 30.66 4.89 -19.20
N ILE A 485 29.57 4.55 -18.50
CA ILE A 485 29.03 3.19 -18.52
C ILE A 485 28.28 3.04 -19.84
N ASN A 486 28.89 2.33 -20.77
CA ASN A 486 28.32 1.97 -22.06
C ASN A 486 27.35 0.79 -21.84
N PRO A 487 26.03 0.90 -22.09
CA PRO A 487 25.14 -0.24 -22.00
C PRO A 487 25.45 -1.22 -23.13
N GLN A 488 25.92 -2.42 -22.77
CA GLN A 488 26.04 -3.53 -23.70
C GLN A 488 24.66 -3.91 -24.21
N THR A 489 24.46 -3.74 -25.52
CA THR A 489 23.33 -4.25 -26.28
C THR A 489 23.38 -5.77 -26.29
N THR A 490 22.47 -6.42 -25.56
CA THR A 490 22.08 -7.80 -25.83
C THR A 490 20.59 -7.84 -26.09
N THR A 491 20.25 -8.10 -27.34
CA THR A 491 18.91 -8.33 -27.83
C THR A 491 18.29 -9.60 -27.23
N ASN A 492 16.98 -9.54 -26.98
CA ASN A 492 16.07 -10.65 -26.67
C ASN A 492 16.48 -11.54 -25.49
N ALA A 493 16.25 -11.05 -24.27
CA ALA A 493 16.06 -11.92 -23.12
C ALA A 493 14.56 -12.10 -22.91
N ALA A 494 14.05 -13.30 -23.23
CA ALA A 494 12.73 -13.71 -22.78
C ALA A 494 12.61 -13.43 -21.28
N ILE A 495 11.58 -12.68 -20.87
CA ILE A 495 11.17 -12.56 -19.47
C ILE A 495 10.82 -13.96 -19.01
N THR A 496 11.80 -14.62 -18.44
CA THR A 496 11.63 -15.91 -17.82
C THR A 496 11.22 -15.61 -16.39
N LEU A 497 10.03 -16.06 -15.99
CA LEU A 497 9.60 -16.15 -14.58
C LEU A 497 10.46 -17.14 -13.77
N ASN A 498 11.76 -17.17 -14.04
CA ASN A 498 12.74 -17.81 -13.20
C ASN A 498 13.17 -16.74 -12.20
N ASN A 499 12.37 -16.61 -11.15
CA ASN A 499 12.86 -16.12 -9.87
C ASN A 499 14.13 -16.92 -9.51
N SER A 500 15.29 -16.37 -9.80
CA SER A 500 16.39 -16.47 -8.84
C SER A 500 15.87 -15.74 -7.61
N SER A 501 15.33 -16.55 -6.70
CA SER A 501 14.35 -16.19 -5.71
C SER A 501 15.02 -15.50 -4.53
N ASN A 502 15.48 -14.27 -4.72
CA ASN A 502 16.00 -13.44 -3.63
C ASN A 502 14.88 -13.22 -2.60
N GLY A 503 15.11 -13.57 -1.34
CA GLY A 503 14.10 -13.54 -0.28
C GLY A 503 13.74 -14.92 0.27
N TRP A 504 12.64 -14.96 1.02
CA TRP A 504 12.14 -16.19 1.66
C TRP A 504 11.63 -17.20 0.64
N VAL A 505 12.08 -18.44 0.75
CA VAL A 505 11.70 -19.56 -0.12
C VAL A 505 11.18 -20.71 0.74
N LEU A 506 9.95 -21.15 0.49
CA LEU A 506 9.40 -22.38 1.07
C LEU A 506 9.74 -23.56 0.16
N ASN A 507 10.56 -24.48 0.65
CA ASN A 507 10.94 -25.69 -0.06
C ASN A 507 9.79 -26.71 -0.06
N GLN A 508 9.86 -27.68 -0.97
CA GLN A 508 8.83 -28.74 -1.12
C GLN A 508 8.64 -29.62 0.13
N ASP A 509 9.62 -29.64 1.03
CA ASP A 509 9.60 -30.35 2.31
C ASP A 509 9.05 -29.49 3.47
N ASN A 510 8.42 -28.35 3.17
CA ASN A 510 7.92 -27.34 4.11
C ASN A 510 9.00 -26.66 4.97
N THR A 511 10.27 -26.70 4.56
CA THR A 511 11.34 -25.93 5.20
C THR A 511 11.51 -24.56 4.54
N TRP A 512 11.88 -23.54 5.31
CA TRP A 512 12.15 -22.20 4.78
C TRP A 512 13.65 -21.98 4.55
N THR A 513 14.03 -21.41 3.42
CA THR A 513 15.37 -20.85 3.15
C THR A 513 15.24 -19.36 2.84
N TYR A 514 16.35 -18.64 2.83
CA TYR A 514 16.39 -17.26 2.36
C TYR A 514 17.52 -17.10 1.35
N THR A 515 17.22 -16.66 0.13
CA THR A 515 18.24 -16.43 -0.89
C THR A 515 18.69 -14.96 -0.84
N LEU A 516 19.99 -14.75 -0.75
CA LEU A 516 20.65 -13.45 -0.80
C LEU A 516 20.63 -12.87 -2.24
N GLN A 517 20.92 -11.58 -2.37
CA GLN A 517 20.91 -10.89 -3.66
C GLN A 517 21.84 -11.50 -4.72
N ASP A 518 22.91 -12.17 -4.29
CA ASP A 518 23.87 -12.87 -5.14
C ASP A 518 23.43 -14.28 -5.56
N GLY A 519 22.20 -14.69 -5.19
CA GLY A 519 21.64 -16.01 -5.48
C GLY A 519 22.07 -17.12 -4.52
N THR A 520 22.87 -16.81 -3.50
CA THR A 520 23.30 -17.80 -2.48
C THR A 520 22.30 -17.92 -1.34
N LYS A 521 22.28 -19.05 -0.61
CA LYS A 521 21.43 -19.20 0.59
C LYS A 521 22.05 -18.48 1.79
N LYS A 522 21.22 -17.79 2.56
CA LYS A 522 21.60 -17.25 3.87
C LYS A 522 21.86 -18.39 4.84
N THR A 523 23.01 -18.33 5.52
CA THR A 523 23.34 -19.16 6.68
C THR A 523 23.63 -18.26 7.89
N GLY A 524 23.48 -18.80 9.10
CA GLY A 524 23.64 -18.06 10.35
C GLY A 524 22.57 -17.00 10.59
N TRP A 525 22.88 -16.03 11.44
CA TRP A 525 21.95 -14.95 11.81
C TRP A 525 21.61 -14.04 10.64
N PHE A 526 20.33 -13.66 10.57
CA PHE A 526 19.78 -12.75 9.57
C PHE A 526 18.82 -11.77 10.22
N ASN A 527 19.07 -10.47 10.03
CA ASN A 527 18.15 -9.42 10.43
C ASN A 527 17.42 -8.88 9.19
N THR A 528 16.10 -8.90 9.22
CA THR A 528 15.26 -8.25 8.22
C THR A 528 14.18 -7.43 8.92
N ASN A 529 14.12 -6.13 8.62
CA ASN A 529 13.16 -5.18 9.20
C ASN A 529 13.09 -5.20 10.74
N GLY A 530 14.22 -5.40 11.42
CA GLY A 530 14.29 -5.44 12.89
C GLY A 530 13.95 -6.80 13.52
N SER A 531 13.59 -7.80 12.70
CA SER A 531 13.34 -9.18 13.12
C SER A 531 14.56 -10.06 12.86
N TRP A 532 14.92 -10.90 13.84
CA TRP A 532 16.06 -11.82 13.75
C TRP A 532 15.61 -13.26 13.49
N TYR A 533 16.33 -13.93 12.58
CA TYR A 533 16.17 -15.33 12.21
C TYR A 533 17.54 -16.02 12.20
N TYR A 534 17.56 -17.34 12.35
CA TYR A 534 18.78 -18.14 12.20
C TYR A 534 18.59 -19.20 11.13
N PHE A 535 19.55 -19.29 10.20
CA PHE A 535 19.60 -20.34 9.19
C PHE A 535 20.74 -21.32 9.54
N ASN A 536 20.46 -22.61 9.49
CA ASN A 536 21.49 -23.63 9.71
C ASN A 536 22.51 -23.66 8.55
N ALA A 537 23.49 -24.56 8.62
CA ALA A 537 24.55 -24.66 7.61
C ALA A 537 24.02 -24.98 6.19
N ASP A 538 22.86 -25.63 6.08
CA ASP A 538 22.19 -25.96 4.81
C ASP A 538 21.31 -24.81 4.28
N GLY A 539 21.27 -23.69 5.01
CA GLY A 539 20.48 -22.50 4.72
C GLY A 539 19.00 -22.63 5.08
N ILE A 540 18.63 -23.62 5.92
CA ILE A 540 17.27 -23.85 6.39
C ILE A 540 17.03 -23.05 7.68
N MET A 541 15.94 -22.29 7.71
CA MET A 541 15.48 -21.50 8.85
C MET A 541 15.21 -22.42 10.04
N SER A 542 15.82 -22.10 11.17
CA SER A 542 15.65 -22.83 12.42
C SER A 542 14.41 -22.34 13.18
N THR A 543 13.84 -23.23 13.99
CA THR A 543 12.79 -22.93 14.98
C THR A 543 13.14 -23.62 16.30
N GLY A 544 12.59 -23.14 17.40
CA GLY A 544 12.90 -23.63 18.74
C GLY A 544 14.27 -23.17 19.26
N TRP A 545 14.85 -23.96 20.15
CA TRP A 545 16.15 -23.65 20.76
C TRP A 545 17.30 -23.89 19.78
N ILE A 546 18.16 -22.88 19.62
CA ILE A 546 19.41 -22.97 18.87
C ILE A 546 20.58 -22.57 19.78
N LYS A 547 21.74 -23.18 19.58
CA LYS A 547 22.97 -22.84 20.30
C LYS A 547 23.99 -22.27 19.31
N ASP A 548 24.38 -21.02 19.50
CA ASP A 548 25.37 -20.32 18.67
C ASP A 548 26.47 -19.74 19.57
N ASN A 549 27.73 -20.12 19.32
CA ASN A 549 28.89 -19.75 20.14
C ASN A 549 28.69 -19.97 21.65
N ASP A 550 28.24 -21.18 22.01
CA ASP A 550 27.90 -21.59 23.38
C ASP A 550 26.76 -20.84 24.08
N ILE A 551 26.08 -19.92 23.39
CA ILE A 551 24.92 -19.18 23.89
C ILE A 551 23.64 -19.77 23.28
N TRP A 552 22.62 -19.96 24.11
CA TRP A 552 21.30 -20.42 23.66
C TRP A 552 20.40 -19.25 23.27
N TYR A 553 19.62 -19.45 22.21
CA TYR A 553 18.60 -18.52 21.72
C TYR A 553 17.34 -19.31 21.39
N PHE A 554 16.19 -18.64 21.44
CA PHE A 554 14.92 -19.26 21.09
C PHE A 554 14.27 -18.56 19.91
N LEU A 555 13.90 -19.35 18.90
CA LEU A 555 13.13 -18.92 17.73
C LEU A 555 11.72 -19.50 17.84
N ASP A 556 10.68 -18.70 17.61
CA ASP A 556 9.32 -19.23 17.62
C ASP A 556 9.01 -20.09 16.38
N THR A 557 7.76 -20.54 16.24
CA THR A 557 7.32 -21.39 15.12
C THR A 557 7.39 -20.70 13.76
N SER A 558 7.48 -19.36 13.73
CA SER A 558 7.72 -18.57 12.51
C SER A 558 9.20 -18.28 12.27
N GLY A 559 10.09 -18.77 13.14
CA GLY A 559 11.53 -18.57 13.08
C GLY A 559 12.01 -17.25 13.69
N LEU A 560 11.11 -16.44 14.28
CA LEU A 560 11.44 -15.16 14.89
C LEU A 560 12.13 -15.36 16.24
N MET A 561 13.28 -14.71 16.43
CA MET A 561 13.99 -14.71 17.71
C MET A 561 13.18 -14.01 18.79
N LYS A 562 13.03 -14.68 19.94
CA LYS A 562 12.32 -14.16 21.10
C LYS A 562 13.28 -13.63 22.16
N THR A 563 12.80 -12.63 22.88
CA THR A 563 13.41 -12.07 24.09
C THR A 563 12.38 -12.10 25.22
N GLY A 564 12.84 -11.92 26.46
CA GLY A 564 12.00 -12.01 27.66
C GLY A 564 11.73 -13.45 28.11
N TRP A 565 10.66 -13.63 28.87
CA TRP A 565 10.24 -14.93 29.40
C TRP A 565 9.61 -15.83 28.32
N ILE A 566 10.06 -17.08 28.25
CA ILE A 566 9.67 -18.06 27.24
C ILE A 566 9.20 -19.33 27.95
N ASN A 567 7.97 -19.76 27.68
CA ASN A 567 7.47 -21.05 28.12
C ASN A 567 7.73 -22.11 27.04
N TYR A 568 8.54 -23.10 27.35
CA TYR A 568 8.86 -24.21 26.45
C TYR A 568 8.80 -25.52 27.22
N ASN A 569 8.01 -26.49 26.73
CA ASN A 569 7.80 -27.79 27.37
C ASN A 569 7.47 -27.70 28.88
N SER A 570 6.57 -26.80 29.26
CA SER A 570 6.14 -26.57 30.66
C SER A 570 7.22 -26.03 31.60
N SER A 571 8.38 -25.62 31.08
CA SER A 571 9.43 -24.91 31.83
C SER A 571 9.55 -23.47 31.32
N TRP A 572 9.93 -22.54 32.20
CA TRP A 572 10.15 -21.14 31.84
C TRP A 572 11.64 -20.85 31.72
N TYR A 573 12.00 -20.06 30.71
CA TYR A 573 13.35 -19.60 30.44
C TYR A 573 13.33 -18.10 30.22
N TYR A 574 14.47 -17.42 30.35
CA TYR A 574 14.56 -15.99 30.07
C TYR A 574 15.67 -15.69 29.08
N CYS A 575 15.34 -15.00 27.98
CA CYS A 575 16.29 -14.45 27.02
C CYS A 575 16.44 -12.93 27.20
N ASN A 576 17.67 -12.42 27.28
CA ASN A 576 17.92 -10.99 27.41
C ASN A 576 17.57 -10.21 26.11
N PRO A 577 17.71 -8.87 26.05
CA PRO A 577 17.41 -8.10 24.84
C PRO A 577 18.24 -8.45 23.60
N SER A 578 19.40 -9.09 23.75
CA SER A 578 20.18 -9.62 22.61
C SER A 578 19.73 -11.02 22.18
N GLY A 579 18.70 -11.59 22.82
CA GLY A 579 18.19 -12.94 22.56
C GLY A 579 18.90 -14.05 23.32
N ALA A 580 19.96 -13.74 24.07
CA ALA A 580 20.76 -14.74 24.78
C ALA A 580 20.01 -15.25 26.02
N MET A 581 19.85 -16.57 26.11
CA MET A 581 19.28 -17.24 27.28
C MET A 581 20.20 -17.06 28.49
N LEU A 582 19.63 -16.61 29.59
CA LEU A 582 20.33 -16.51 30.87
C LEU A 582 20.20 -17.83 31.65
N HIS A 583 21.22 -18.18 32.41
CA HIS A 583 21.25 -19.36 33.28
C HIS A 583 22.08 -19.06 34.53
N ASP A 584 21.92 -19.88 35.56
CA ASP A 584 22.61 -19.77 36.86
C ASP A 584 22.54 -18.35 37.46
N THR A 585 21.35 -17.75 37.41
CA THR A 585 21.12 -16.36 37.81
C THR A 585 19.69 -16.16 38.31
N VAL A 586 19.37 -14.94 38.75
CA VAL A 586 18.02 -14.55 39.22
C VAL A 586 17.51 -13.40 38.38
N ILE A 587 16.32 -13.57 37.79
CA ILE A 587 15.63 -12.55 36.97
C ILE A 587 14.28 -12.28 37.61
N ASP A 588 14.00 -11.02 37.96
CA ASP A 588 12.74 -10.58 38.58
C ASP A 588 12.33 -11.39 39.84
N GLY A 589 13.31 -11.88 40.59
CA GLY A 589 13.09 -12.71 41.79
C GLY A 589 12.91 -14.20 41.52
N TYR A 590 12.93 -14.63 40.25
CA TYR A 590 12.85 -16.03 39.83
C TYR A 590 14.24 -16.59 39.54
N LYS A 591 14.58 -17.73 40.17
CA LYS A 591 15.91 -18.35 40.03
C LYS A 591 15.95 -19.28 38.82
N LEU A 592 16.88 -19.03 37.89
CA LEU A 592 17.17 -19.91 36.77
C LEU A 592 18.29 -20.90 37.15
N GLY A 593 18.10 -22.17 36.83
CA GLY A 593 19.10 -23.22 37.01
C GLY A 593 20.27 -23.10 36.03
N ILE A 594 21.24 -24.01 36.15
CA ILE A 594 22.42 -24.07 35.26
C ILE A 594 22.05 -24.36 33.80
N ASP A 595 20.88 -24.96 33.58
CA ASP A 595 20.29 -25.23 32.26
C ASP A 595 19.37 -24.08 31.78
N GLY A 596 19.27 -22.99 32.53
CA GLY A 596 18.43 -21.83 32.21
C GLY A 596 16.96 -21.99 32.56
N ALA A 597 16.52 -23.17 33.02
CA ALA A 597 15.14 -23.40 33.39
C ALA A 597 14.83 -22.74 34.74
N TRP A 598 13.66 -22.12 34.86
CA TRP A 598 13.16 -21.59 36.11
C TRP A 598 12.98 -22.72 37.13
N THR A 599 13.60 -22.53 38.29
CA THR A 599 13.52 -23.40 39.45
C THR A 599 12.77 -22.70 40.59
N ASN A 600 11.88 -23.44 41.24
CA ASN A 600 11.17 -23.00 42.44
C ASN A 600 12.07 -23.02 43.68
#